data_AF-A0A7V6A3L5-F1
#
_entry.id   AF-A0A7V6A3L5-F1
#
_cell.length_a   1.000
_cell.length_b   1.000
_cell.length_c   1.000
_cell.angle_alpha   90.00
_cell.angle_beta   90.00
_cell.angle_gamma   90.00
#
_symmetry.space_group_name_H-M   'P 1'
#
loop_
_entity.id
_entity.type
_entity.pdbx_description
1 polymer ?
#
loop_
_entity_poly.entity_id
_entity_poly.type
_entity_poly.pdbx_seq_one_letter_code
_entity_poly.pdbx_strand_id
1 'polypeptide(L)'
;MTAPTSIFIPIIASLPACSWATGIKRAAKQRERTMRKRNVVGVSLLLICLVMVAPLAAQAAPVGTFIEVEGTVDILKHGKVPAVPAKVQGPVEVGDLVRTKAASRAQIKFVDDTVLSISPDSGITVEEYLFDAAKSERQAVVGVVRGLVHTAVEKVYPKAQPDFIMKTHTAVLGVRGTRWYTKLGPGDTDVYTEDEKGLKLEVKNIHPEIPGLQIMGPLQFVRVGMYTPPTVPVNITKEDLKILALQMKTGIKAGAADLTPEALTERLWPPLFPKYSGERSLVEYLGSGFYVPPRVAPPIIQQPAPAPYHPGGRSPIYPSGP
;
A
#
# COMPACT_ATOMS: atom_id res chain seq x y z
N MET A 1 138.58 7.69 29.54
CA MET A 1 137.63 6.62 29.95
C MET A 1 136.73 6.30 28.77
N THR A 2 137.01 5.15 28.14
CA THR A 2 136.10 4.22 27.40
C THR A 2 135.03 4.76 26.42
N ALA A 3 135.40 4.81 25.12
CA ALA A 3 134.82 4.15 23.91
C ALA A 3 133.49 3.32 24.00
N PRO A 4 132.87 2.85 22.87
CA PRO A 4 132.74 3.38 21.49
C PRO A 4 131.35 3.12 20.78
N THR A 5 131.28 3.58 19.53
CA THR A 5 130.44 3.24 18.35
C THR A 5 129.63 1.92 18.28
N SER A 6 128.44 1.95 17.62
CA SER A 6 128.08 1.00 16.54
C SER A 6 126.81 1.37 15.73
N ILE A 7 126.92 1.10 14.43
CA ILE A 7 126.00 1.16 13.28
C ILE A 7 124.74 0.27 13.44
N PHE A 8 123.61 0.55 12.75
CA PHE A 8 122.80 -0.42 11.95
C PHE A 8 121.53 0.23 11.31
N ILE A 9 121.33 -0.03 10.01
CA ILE A 9 120.15 0.22 9.13
C ILE A 9 119.43 -1.15 8.93
N PRO A 10 118.23 -1.36 8.32
CA PRO A 10 116.95 -0.63 8.13
C PRO A 10 115.75 -1.44 8.75
N ILE A 11 114.48 -1.11 8.47
CA ILE A 11 113.42 -2.06 7.98
C ILE A 11 112.03 -1.38 7.91
N ILE A 12 111.34 -1.69 6.82
CA ILE A 12 109.99 -1.34 6.37
C ILE A 12 108.91 -1.99 7.26
N ALA A 13 107.80 -1.27 7.54
CA ALA A 13 106.48 -1.91 7.70
C ALA A 13 105.33 -0.90 7.49
N SER A 14 104.50 -1.21 6.50
CA SER A 14 103.18 -0.67 6.22
C SER A 14 102.14 -1.13 7.27
N LEU A 15 100.99 -0.44 7.34
CA LEU A 15 99.60 -0.91 7.64
C LEU A 15 98.73 0.24 8.22
N PRO A 16 97.38 0.16 8.27
CA PRO A 16 96.49 0.54 7.17
C PRO A 16 95.46 1.62 7.56
N ALA A 17 94.76 2.11 6.54
CA ALA A 17 93.74 3.14 6.63
C ALA A 17 92.56 2.79 7.58
N CYS A 18 92.14 3.83 8.29
CA CYS A 18 90.96 3.88 9.16
C CYS A 18 89.65 3.58 8.41
N SER A 19 88.95 2.51 8.81
CA SER A 19 87.60 2.15 8.34
C SER A 19 86.59 2.32 9.48
N TRP A 20 86.24 3.57 9.81
CA TRP A 20 85.22 3.89 10.84
C TRP A 20 84.26 5.00 10.38
N ALA A 21 83.72 4.93 9.16
CA ALA A 21 82.80 5.97 8.65
C ALA A 21 81.48 5.46 8.06
N THR A 22 81.20 4.16 8.07
CA THR A 22 80.04 3.57 7.34
C THR A 22 78.94 2.97 8.21
N GLY A 23 79.08 2.96 9.54
CA GLY A 23 78.08 2.37 10.44
C GLY A 23 76.94 3.32 10.86
N ILE A 24 77.22 4.61 11.04
CA ILE A 24 76.29 5.53 11.74
C ILE A 24 75.21 6.10 10.81
N LYS A 25 75.45 6.17 9.49
CA LYS A 25 74.48 6.74 8.53
C LYS A 25 73.32 5.82 8.14
N ARG A 26 73.36 4.52 8.47
CA ARG A 26 72.30 3.56 8.09
C ARG A 26 71.12 3.50 9.07
N ALA A 27 71.32 3.85 10.35
CA ALA A 27 70.25 3.77 11.36
C ALA A 27 69.26 4.95 11.33
N ALA A 28 69.73 6.17 11.02
CA ALA A 28 68.87 7.36 11.00
C ALA A 28 67.86 7.36 9.83
N LYS A 29 68.28 6.91 8.64
CA LYS A 29 67.46 6.89 7.42
C LYS A 29 66.34 5.83 7.45
N GLN A 30 66.46 4.81 8.32
CA GLN A 30 65.48 3.74 8.47
C GLN A 30 64.32 4.11 9.41
N ARG A 31 64.57 5.01 10.38
CA ARG A 31 63.57 5.54 11.32
C ARG A 31 62.63 6.57 10.69
N GLU A 32 63.11 7.33 9.71
CA GLU A 32 62.33 8.38 9.04
C GLU A 32 61.33 7.80 8.01
N ARG A 33 61.71 6.72 7.32
CA ARG A 33 60.84 5.98 6.38
C ARG A 33 59.71 5.22 7.07
N THR A 34 59.91 4.79 8.32
CA THR A 34 58.90 4.05 9.11
C THR A 34 57.90 4.99 9.78
N MET A 35 58.30 6.20 10.19
CA MET A 35 57.39 7.22 10.74
C MET A 35 56.47 7.83 9.68
N ARG A 36 56.96 8.06 8.45
CA ARG A 36 56.13 8.59 7.34
C ARG A 36 55.07 7.58 6.89
N LYS A 37 55.36 6.27 6.92
CA LYS A 37 54.41 5.20 6.59
C LYS A 37 53.33 5.00 7.68
N ARG A 38 53.65 5.16 8.97
CA ARG A 38 52.66 5.07 10.06
C ARG A 38 51.65 6.22 10.05
N ASN A 39 52.10 7.44 9.71
CA ASN A 39 51.20 8.60 9.64
C ASN A 39 50.32 8.60 8.39
N VAL A 40 50.82 8.11 7.24
CA VAL A 40 49.98 7.96 6.03
C VAL A 40 48.95 6.85 6.19
N VAL A 41 49.29 5.73 6.84
CA VAL A 41 48.31 4.67 7.14
C VAL A 41 47.25 5.14 8.13
N GLY A 42 47.63 5.89 9.17
CA GLY A 42 46.68 6.47 10.12
C GLY A 42 45.73 7.48 9.47
N VAL A 43 46.24 8.37 8.61
CA VAL A 43 45.43 9.34 7.87
C VAL A 43 44.53 8.66 6.84
N SER A 44 45.02 7.64 6.11
CA SER A 44 44.18 6.85 5.20
C SER A 44 43.09 6.07 5.92
N LEU A 45 43.38 5.49 7.09
CA LEU A 45 42.37 4.76 7.88
C LEU A 45 41.28 5.71 8.42
N LEU A 46 41.67 6.93 8.80
CA LEU A 46 40.76 7.97 9.30
C LEU A 46 39.90 8.56 8.18
N LEU A 47 40.46 8.70 6.96
CA LEU A 47 39.71 9.09 5.76
C LEU A 47 38.72 8.00 5.30
N ILE A 48 39.10 6.72 5.40
CA ILE A 48 38.21 5.58 5.10
C ILE A 48 37.08 5.48 6.14
N CYS A 49 37.37 5.70 7.43
CA CYS A 49 36.33 5.76 8.46
C CYS A 49 35.38 6.96 8.27
N LEU A 50 35.90 8.12 7.81
CA LEU A 50 35.07 9.30 7.54
C LEU A 50 34.12 9.08 6.36
N VAL A 51 34.54 8.32 5.33
CA VAL A 51 33.70 7.96 4.18
C VAL A 51 32.64 6.90 4.55
N MET A 52 32.91 6.01 5.51
CA MET A 52 31.94 5.01 5.98
C MET A 52 30.84 5.57 6.90
N VAL A 53 31.00 6.77 7.46
CA VAL A 53 30.01 7.39 8.37
C VAL A 53 29.08 8.37 7.65
N ALA A 54 29.21 8.56 6.33
CA ALA A 54 28.22 9.30 5.57
C ALA A 54 26.87 8.58 5.69
N PRO A 55 25.85 9.19 6.32
CA PRO A 55 24.54 8.59 6.32
C PRO A 55 24.08 8.58 4.86
N LEU A 56 23.87 7.38 4.29
CA LEU A 56 22.97 7.25 3.16
C LEU A 56 21.60 7.68 3.69
N ALA A 57 21.31 8.98 3.60
CA ALA A 57 19.96 9.44 3.54
C ALA A 57 19.40 8.84 2.25
N ALA A 58 18.84 7.63 2.38
CA ALA A 58 17.99 7.04 1.38
C ALA A 58 16.81 7.99 1.24
N GLN A 59 16.95 8.99 0.36
CA GLN A 59 15.81 9.79 -0.03
C GLN A 59 14.87 8.85 -0.75
N ALA A 60 13.72 8.57 -0.12
CA ALA A 60 12.65 7.88 -0.77
C ALA A 60 12.35 8.62 -2.08
N ALA A 61 12.41 7.92 -3.21
CA ALA A 61 12.10 8.53 -4.49
C ALA A 61 10.65 9.01 -4.49
N PRO A 62 10.34 10.18 -5.06
CA PRO A 62 8.97 10.65 -5.15
C PRO A 62 8.16 9.69 -6.02
N VAL A 63 7.01 9.25 -5.49
CA VAL A 63 6.09 8.31 -6.15
C VAL A 63 4.83 9.00 -6.67
N GLY A 64 4.65 10.27 -6.34
CA GLY A 64 3.61 11.11 -6.92
C GLY A 64 3.89 12.59 -6.72
N THR A 65 3.04 13.41 -7.30
CA THR A 65 3.09 14.87 -7.17
C THR A 65 1.68 15.43 -6.92
N PHE A 66 1.59 16.49 -6.12
CA PHE A 66 0.35 17.22 -5.95
C PHE A 66 0.05 18.05 -7.20
N ILE A 67 -1.07 17.79 -7.86
CA ILE A 67 -1.51 18.58 -9.03
C ILE A 67 -2.52 19.67 -8.64
N GLU A 68 -3.24 19.49 -7.54
CA GLU A 68 -4.11 20.51 -6.94
C GLU A 68 -3.95 20.48 -5.41
N VAL A 69 -3.88 21.65 -4.79
CA VAL A 69 -3.91 21.84 -3.33
C VAL A 69 -4.75 23.07 -3.05
N GLU A 70 -5.86 22.92 -2.35
CA GLU A 70 -6.72 24.02 -1.90
C GLU A 70 -6.90 23.96 -0.38
N GLY A 71 -6.82 25.11 0.27
CA GLY A 71 -6.90 25.22 1.72
C GLY A 71 -5.65 24.71 2.43
N THR A 72 -5.82 24.07 3.58
CA THR A 72 -4.74 23.56 4.43
C THR A 72 -4.63 22.05 4.30
N VAL A 73 -3.51 21.60 3.72
CA VAL A 73 -3.17 20.19 3.55
C VAL A 73 -1.84 19.94 4.22
N ASP A 74 -1.84 19.05 5.22
CA ASP A 74 -0.67 18.69 6.00
C ASP A 74 -0.11 17.35 5.48
N ILE A 75 1.21 17.25 5.37
CA ILE A 75 1.94 16.03 5.04
C ILE A 75 2.83 15.66 6.21
N LEU A 76 2.67 14.46 6.76
CA LEU A 76 3.64 13.87 7.68
C LEU A 76 4.58 12.99 6.86
N LYS A 77 5.81 13.48 6.66
CA LYS A 77 6.82 12.77 5.88
C LYS A 77 7.19 11.47 6.57
N HIS A 78 7.00 10.34 5.89
CA HIS A 78 7.19 9.00 6.49
C HIS A 78 6.41 8.80 7.82
N GLY A 79 5.26 9.45 7.96
CA GLY A 79 4.44 9.43 9.19
C GLY A 79 5.05 10.17 10.39
N LYS A 80 6.16 10.90 10.22
CA LYS A 80 6.87 11.59 11.29
C LYS A 80 6.43 13.05 11.44
N VAL A 81 6.55 13.56 12.67
CA VAL A 81 6.39 14.98 12.99
C VAL A 81 7.72 15.73 12.82
N PRO A 82 7.72 17.03 12.48
CA PRO A 82 6.56 17.89 12.26
C PRO A 82 5.90 17.69 10.89
N ALA A 83 4.60 18.02 10.82
CA ALA A 83 3.89 18.06 9.54
C ALA A 83 4.37 19.24 8.68
N VAL A 84 4.45 19.03 7.38
CA VAL A 84 4.84 20.02 6.37
C VAL A 84 3.63 20.36 5.50
N PRO A 85 3.37 21.64 5.17
CA PRO A 85 2.27 21.99 4.28
C PRO A 85 2.50 21.46 2.87
N ALA A 86 1.48 20.86 2.27
CA ALA A 86 1.51 20.46 0.87
C ALA A 86 1.57 21.70 -0.03
N LYS A 87 2.26 21.56 -1.17
CA LYS A 87 2.34 22.57 -2.21
C LYS A 87 2.02 21.92 -3.54
N VAL A 88 1.41 22.70 -4.44
CA VAL A 88 1.25 22.28 -5.84
C VAL A 88 2.64 21.96 -6.43
N GLN A 89 2.72 20.88 -7.20
CA GLN A 89 3.95 20.24 -7.70
C GLN A 89 4.89 19.68 -6.61
N GLY A 90 4.48 19.69 -5.35
CA GLY A 90 5.23 19.08 -4.25
C GLY A 90 5.31 17.54 -4.38
N PRO A 91 6.41 16.92 -3.95
CA PRO A 91 6.59 15.47 -4.03
C PRO A 91 5.81 14.73 -2.93
N VAL A 92 5.24 13.60 -3.31
CA VAL A 92 4.67 12.58 -2.42
C VAL A 92 5.61 11.38 -2.42
N GLU A 93 5.98 10.90 -1.23
CA GLU A 93 6.90 9.78 -1.04
C GLU A 93 6.19 8.59 -0.37
N VAL A 94 6.79 7.41 -0.48
CA VAL A 94 6.33 6.23 0.26
C VAL A 94 6.49 6.46 1.76
N GLY A 95 5.47 6.09 2.53
CA GLY A 95 5.35 6.34 3.96
C GLY A 95 4.68 7.66 4.32
N ASP A 96 4.40 8.54 3.35
CA ASP A 96 3.74 9.81 3.63
C ASP A 96 2.29 9.62 4.07
N LEU A 97 1.89 10.40 5.08
CA LEU A 97 0.50 10.57 5.48
C LEU A 97 0.04 11.97 5.09
N VAL A 98 -0.95 12.04 4.21
CA VAL A 98 -1.52 13.29 3.71
C VAL A 98 -2.87 13.52 4.36
N ARG A 99 -3.07 14.68 4.96
CA ARG A 99 -4.28 15.05 5.68
C ARG A 99 -4.83 16.37 5.19
N THR A 100 -6.08 16.36 4.75
CA THR A 100 -6.84 17.59 4.43
C THR A 100 -7.60 18.06 5.67
N LYS A 101 -7.56 19.37 5.94
CA LYS A 101 -8.41 19.98 6.98
C LYS A 101 -9.82 20.26 6.45
N ALA A 102 -10.64 20.92 7.27
CA ALA A 102 -11.94 21.42 6.84
C ALA A 102 -11.79 22.36 5.64
N ALA A 103 -12.74 22.31 4.71
CA ALA A 103 -12.76 23.12 3.48
C ALA A 103 -11.43 23.09 2.69
N SER A 104 -10.68 21.99 2.78
CA SER A 104 -9.40 21.82 2.11
C SER A 104 -9.43 20.57 1.25
N ARG A 105 -8.82 20.59 0.08
CA ARG A 105 -8.76 19.44 -0.83
C ARG A 105 -7.41 19.32 -1.48
N ALA A 106 -7.09 18.11 -1.93
CA ALA A 106 -5.86 17.85 -2.64
C ALA A 106 -6.09 16.82 -3.74
N GLN A 107 -5.31 16.91 -4.79
CA GLN A 107 -5.26 15.89 -5.83
C GLN A 107 -3.81 15.50 -6.07
N ILE A 108 -3.56 14.20 -6.04
CA ILE A 108 -2.23 13.60 -6.23
C ILE A 108 -2.26 12.83 -7.55
N LYS A 109 -1.27 13.08 -8.40
CA LYS A 109 -0.98 12.25 -9.57
C LYS A 109 0.26 11.40 -9.27
N PHE A 110 0.10 10.09 -9.33
CA PHE A 110 1.18 9.13 -9.12
C PHE A 110 1.96 8.85 -10.43
N VAL A 111 3.12 8.22 -10.29
CA VAL A 111 4.03 7.89 -11.40
C VAL A 111 3.44 6.93 -12.45
N ASP A 112 2.41 6.16 -12.10
CA ASP A 112 1.71 5.25 -13.01
C ASP A 112 0.50 5.91 -13.71
N ASP A 113 0.36 7.24 -13.60
CA ASP A 113 -0.78 8.04 -14.04
C ASP A 113 -2.08 7.83 -13.23
N THR A 114 -2.04 7.10 -12.10
CA THR A 114 -3.17 7.06 -11.18
C THR A 114 -3.41 8.44 -10.56
N VAL A 115 -4.67 8.85 -10.50
CA VAL A 115 -5.08 10.12 -9.87
C VAL A 115 -5.92 9.83 -8.62
N LEU A 116 -5.50 10.37 -7.48
CA LEU A 116 -6.19 10.29 -6.21
C LEU A 116 -6.63 11.69 -5.77
N SER A 117 -7.93 11.90 -5.71
CA SER A 117 -8.54 13.13 -5.21
C SER A 117 -9.00 12.92 -3.77
N ILE A 118 -8.65 13.86 -2.90
CA ILE A 118 -8.85 13.79 -1.45
C ILE A 118 -9.81 14.93 -1.06
N SER A 119 -10.98 14.56 -0.52
CA SER A 119 -11.99 15.53 -0.08
C SER A 119 -11.60 16.24 1.23
N PRO A 120 -12.35 17.27 1.66
CA PRO A 120 -12.19 17.83 3.00
C PRO A 120 -12.33 16.80 4.12
N ASP A 121 -11.64 17.08 5.23
CA ASP A 121 -11.66 16.24 6.43
C ASP A 121 -11.27 14.77 6.16
N SER A 122 -10.32 14.56 5.26
CA SER A 122 -9.86 13.22 4.87
C SER A 122 -8.39 12.99 5.23
N GLY A 123 -7.97 11.74 5.15
CA GLY A 123 -6.58 11.35 5.37
C GLY A 123 -6.24 10.09 4.59
N ILE A 124 -5.10 10.10 3.92
CA ILE A 124 -4.58 8.96 3.17
C ILE A 124 -3.12 8.68 3.55
N THR A 125 -2.70 7.45 3.32
CA THR A 125 -1.31 7.00 3.49
C THR A 125 -0.84 6.33 2.21
N VAL A 126 0.43 6.54 1.87
CA VAL A 126 1.08 5.80 0.79
C VAL A 126 1.96 4.75 1.47
N GLU A 127 1.55 3.49 1.48
CA GLU A 127 2.28 2.42 2.19
C GLU A 127 3.39 1.82 1.33
N GLU A 128 3.09 1.57 0.06
CA GLU A 128 4.02 0.99 -0.91
C GLU A 128 3.71 1.54 -2.29
N TYR A 129 4.75 1.84 -3.07
CA TYR A 129 4.58 2.23 -4.46
C TYR A 129 5.81 1.84 -5.27
N LEU A 130 5.66 0.85 -6.13
CA LEU A 130 6.67 0.37 -7.05
C LEU A 130 6.07 0.38 -8.45
N PHE A 131 6.75 1.04 -9.37
CA PHE A 131 6.30 1.13 -10.76
C PHE A 131 7.50 1.08 -11.70
N ASP A 132 7.48 0.12 -12.62
CA ASP A 132 8.44 -0.02 -13.71
C ASP A 132 7.66 0.03 -15.04
N ALA A 133 7.72 1.20 -15.69
CA ALA A 133 7.04 1.42 -16.97
C ALA A 133 7.61 0.54 -18.10
N ALA A 134 8.90 0.20 -18.06
CA ALA A 134 9.54 -0.62 -19.08
C ALA A 134 9.11 -2.09 -18.99
N LYS A 135 8.90 -2.59 -17.78
CA LYS A 135 8.42 -3.95 -17.52
C LYS A 135 6.91 -4.06 -17.41
N SER A 136 6.18 -2.94 -17.43
CA SER A 136 4.73 -2.91 -17.19
C SER A 136 4.37 -3.56 -15.85
N GLU A 137 5.18 -3.29 -14.83
CA GLU A 137 4.97 -3.80 -13.48
C GLU A 137 4.57 -2.66 -12.54
N ARG A 138 3.47 -2.88 -11.82
CA ARG A 138 3.00 -2.02 -10.76
C ARG A 138 2.76 -2.85 -9.49
N GLN A 139 3.06 -2.24 -8.36
CA GLN A 139 2.61 -2.66 -7.04
C GLN A 139 2.39 -1.38 -6.22
N ALA A 140 1.14 -1.06 -5.96
CA ALA A 140 0.76 0.14 -5.22
C ALA A 140 -0.16 -0.24 -4.06
N VAL A 141 0.15 0.27 -2.87
CA VAL A 141 -0.67 0.12 -1.66
C VAL A 141 -0.93 1.49 -1.07
N VAL A 142 -2.19 1.90 -1.11
CA VAL A 142 -2.65 3.19 -0.58
C VAL A 142 -3.68 2.94 0.52
N GLY A 143 -3.48 3.54 1.69
CA GLY A 143 -4.45 3.50 2.78
C GLY A 143 -5.35 4.73 2.77
N VAL A 144 -6.63 4.55 3.04
CA VAL A 144 -7.56 5.62 3.39
C VAL A 144 -7.84 5.50 4.87
N VAL A 145 -7.45 6.51 5.62
CA VAL A 145 -7.57 6.53 7.08
C VAL A 145 -8.95 7.02 7.49
N ARG A 146 -9.45 8.05 6.79
CA ARG A 146 -10.78 8.64 7.03
C ARG A 146 -11.24 9.45 5.83
N GLY A 147 -12.54 9.68 5.78
CA GLY A 147 -13.16 10.65 4.88
C GLY A 147 -13.57 10.04 3.55
N LEU A 148 -13.54 10.87 2.49
CA LEU A 148 -13.98 10.50 1.15
C LEU A 148 -12.85 10.76 0.16
N VAL A 149 -12.58 9.77 -0.69
CA VAL A 149 -11.61 9.87 -1.77
C VAL A 149 -12.23 9.41 -3.08
N HIS A 150 -11.78 10.00 -4.18
CA HIS A 150 -12.06 9.52 -5.53
C HIS A 150 -10.75 9.10 -6.17
N THR A 151 -10.71 7.90 -6.71
CA THR A 151 -9.50 7.33 -7.31
C THR A 151 -9.78 6.90 -8.73
N ALA A 152 -8.86 7.25 -9.63
CA ALA A 152 -8.91 6.90 -11.03
C ALA A 152 -7.61 6.17 -11.42
N VAL A 153 -7.74 4.87 -11.68
CA VAL A 153 -6.64 4.02 -12.17
C VAL A 153 -6.93 3.69 -13.63
N GLU A 154 -6.28 4.37 -14.57
CA GLU A 154 -6.58 4.23 -16.01
C GLU A 154 -5.86 3.06 -16.68
N LYS A 155 -4.61 2.78 -16.27
CA LYS A 155 -3.80 1.72 -16.87
C LYS A 155 -4.09 0.36 -16.24
N VAL A 156 -4.35 -0.61 -17.11
CA VAL A 156 -4.59 -2.00 -16.76
C VAL A 156 -3.40 -2.84 -17.22
N TYR A 157 -2.78 -3.54 -16.29
CA TYR A 157 -1.68 -4.45 -16.58
C TYR A 157 -2.17 -5.90 -16.53
N PRO A 158 -1.77 -6.78 -17.48
CA PRO A 158 -2.23 -8.16 -17.53
C PRO A 158 -1.53 -9.01 -16.47
N LYS A 159 -1.99 -8.90 -15.21
CA LYS A 159 -1.57 -9.74 -14.07
C LYS A 159 -2.77 -10.48 -13.48
N ALA A 160 -2.50 -11.66 -12.92
CA ALA A 160 -3.53 -12.48 -12.28
C ALA A 160 -4.07 -11.82 -11.00
N GLN A 161 -3.20 -11.21 -10.20
CA GLN A 161 -3.56 -10.51 -8.97
C GLN A 161 -3.72 -9.01 -9.24
N PRO A 162 -4.62 -8.32 -8.49
CA PRO A 162 -4.71 -6.86 -8.53
C PRO A 162 -3.38 -6.25 -8.12
N ASP A 163 -2.95 -5.25 -8.87
CA ASP A 163 -1.65 -4.59 -8.76
C ASP A 163 -1.74 -3.23 -8.03
N PHE A 164 -2.94 -2.69 -7.94
CA PHE A 164 -3.27 -1.56 -7.08
C PHE A 164 -4.18 -2.01 -5.94
N ILE A 165 -3.75 -1.82 -4.71
CA ILE A 165 -4.48 -2.16 -3.49
C ILE A 165 -4.83 -0.89 -2.73
N MET A 166 -6.11 -0.70 -2.43
CA MET A 166 -6.56 0.33 -1.49
C MET A 166 -7.02 -0.32 -0.19
N LYS A 167 -6.45 0.10 0.93
CA LYS A 167 -6.83 -0.37 2.26
C LYS A 167 -7.63 0.67 3.01
N THR A 168 -8.54 0.21 3.84
CA THR A 168 -9.33 1.04 4.76
C THR A 168 -9.38 0.35 6.11
N HIS A 169 -10.03 0.96 7.10
CA HIS A 169 -10.18 0.34 8.42
C HIS A 169 -11.06 -0.93 8.43
N THR A 170 -11.88 -1.19 7.41
CA THR A 170 -12.74 -2.39 7.33
C THR A 170 -12.56 -3.23 6.06
N ALA A 171 -12.00 -2.66 4.99
CA ALA A 171 -11.97 -3.28 3.67
C ALA A 171 -10.61 -3.20 2.98
N VAL A 172 -10.36 -4.18 2.11
CA VAL A 172 -9.27 -4.21 1.14
C VAL A 172 -9.89 -4.25 -0.26
N LEU A 173 -9.49 -3.28 -1.09
CA LEU A 173 -9.93 -3.13 -2.47
C LEU A 173 -8.80 -3.53 -3.40
N GLY A 174 -9.03 -4.54 -4.22
CA GLY A 174 -8.14 -4.97 -5.30
C GLY A 174 -8.57 -4.35 -6.61
N VAL A 175 -7.73 -3.50 -7.19
CA VAL A 175 -8.05 -2.70 -8.37
C VAL A 175 -7.11 -3.05 -9.51
N ARG A 176 -7.66 -3.38 -10.67
CA ARG A 176 -6.89 -3.57 -11.92
C ARG A 176 -6.89 -2.32 -12.79
N GLY A 177 -7.98 -1.56 -12.73
CA GLY A 177 -8.18 -0.28 -13.39
C GLY A 177 -9.66 0.05 -13.28
N THR A 178 -10.01 1.17 -12.72
CA THR A 178 -11.41 1.62 -12.56
C THR A 178 -11.39 3.04 -12.00
N ARG A 179 -12.57 3.65 -11.97
CA ARG A 179 -12.82 4.91 -11.27
C ARG A 179 -13.86 4.63 -10.20
N TRP A 180 -13.54 5.00 -8.97
CA TRP A 180 -14.41 4.73 -7.84
C TRP A 180 -14.26 5.77 -6.73
N TYR A 181 -15.28 5.83 -5.89
CA TYR A 181 -15.28 6.58 -4.65
C TYR A 181 -15.17 5.60 -3.48
N THR A 182 -14.37 5.97 -2.49
CA THR A 182 -14.29 5.26 -1.21
C THR A 182 -14.63 6.24 -0.11
N LYS A 183 -15.69 5.95 0.64
CA LYS A 183 -16.19 6.75 1.76
C LYS A 183 -16.08 5.95 3.05
N LEU A 184 -15.42 6.51 4.06
CA LEU A 184 -15.27 5.88 5.36
C LEU A 184 -16.25 6.49 6.36
N GLY A 185 -17.12 5.63 6.89
CA GLY A 185 -17.86 5.88 8.12
C GLY A 185 -17.06 5.47 9.36
N PRO A 186 -17.59 5.68 10.58
CA PRO A 186 -16.91 5.28 11.82
C PRO A 186 -16.66 3.77 11.99
N GLY A 187 -17.45 2.93 11.32
CA GLY A 187 -17.33 1.47 11.42
C GLY A 187 -17.63 0.75 10.11
N ASP A 188 -17.60 1.45 9.00
CA ASP A 188 -17.92 0.92 7.69
C ASP A 188 -17.16 1.65 6.59
N THR A 189 -16.94 0.91 5.50
CA THR A 189 -16.37 1.44 4.26
C THR A 189 -17.39 1.24 3.15
N ASP A 190 -17.77 2.34 2.54
CA ASP A 190 -18.65 2.41 1.39
C ASP A 190 -17.84 2.61 0.11
N VAL A 191 -18.09 1.75 -0.88
CA VAL A 191 -17.38 1.74 -2.16
C VAL A 191 -18.40 1.95 -3.28
N TYR A 192 -18.14 2.90 -4.17
CA TYR A 192 -19.00 3.22 -5.31
C TYR A 192 -18.20 3.22 -6.61
N THR A 193 -18.55 2.38 -7.57
CA THR A 193 -17.87 2.33 -8.88
C THR A 193 -18.55 3.24 -9.90
N GLU A 194 -17.75 4.00 -10.64
CA GLU A 194 -18.20 4.90 -11.71
C GLU A 194 -18.06 4.26 -13.10
N ASP A 195 -17.01 3.47 -13.29
CA ASP A 195 -16.47 3.22 -14.64
C ASP A 195 -17.33 2.28 -15.50
N GLU A 196 -17.87 2.80 -16.61
CA GLU A 196 -18.66 2.05 -17.60
C GLU A 196 -17.82 1.10 -18.48
N LYS A 197 -16.48 1.19 -18.41
CA LYS A 197 -15.56 0.39 -19.24
C LYS A 197 -15.53 -1.11 -18.91
N GLY A 198 -16.37 -1.57 -17.97
CA GLY A 198 -16.52 -2.99 -17.63
C GLY A 198 -15.35 -3.58 -16.83
N LEU A 199 -14.46 -2.73 -16.31
CA LEU A 199 -13.39 -3.17 -15.44
C LEU A 199 -13.92 -3.50 -14.05
N LYS A 200 -13.27 -4.46 -13.41
CA LYS A 200 -13.74 -5.07 -12.15
C LYS A 200 -12.92 -4.55 -10.97
N LEU A 201 -13.62 -4.28 -9.87
CA LEU A 201 -13.02 -3.96 -8.58
C LEU A 201 -13.35 -5.08 -7.59
N GLU A 202 -12.35 -5.65 -6.94
CA GLU A 202 -12.51 -6.68 -5.93
C GLU A 202 -12.62 -6.03 -4.55
N VAL A 203 -13.61 -6.40 -3.75
CA VAL A 203 -13.83 -5.91 -2.38
C VAL A 203 -13.83 -7.10 -1.42
N LYS A 204 -12.99 -7.03 -0.38
CA LYS A 204 -12.93 -7.98 0.72
C LYS A 204 -12.93 -7.23 2.05
N ASN A 205 -13.25 -7.93 3.14
CA ASN A 205 -12.97 -7.41 4.47
C ASN A 205 -11.44 -7.40 4.70
N ILE A 206 -10.95 -6.46 5.52
CA ILE A 206 -9.53 -6.41 5.92
C ILE A 206 -9.11 -7.63 6.75
N HIS A 207 -10.06 -8.22 7.47
CA HIS A 207 -9.87 -9.43 8.25
C HIS A 207 -10.06 -10.66 7.36
N PRO A 208 -8.99 -11.43 7.05
CA PRO A 208 -9.08 -12.59 6.16
C PRO A 208 -9.94 -13.74 6.73
N GLU A 209 -10.14 -13.78 8.04
CA GLU A 209 -11.06 -14.71 8.72
C GLU A 209 -12.53 -14.47 8.39
N ILE A 210 -12.86 -13.29 7.86
CA ILE A 210 -14.22 -12.94 7.46
C ILE A 210 -14.41 -13.29 5.99
N PRO A 211 -15.21 -14.32 5.68
CA PRO A 211 -15.40 -14.73 4.30
C PRO A 211 -16.19 -13.68 3.54
N GLY A 212 -15.89 -13.54 2.24
CA GLY A 212 -16.62 -12.66 1.35
C GLY A 212 -15.67 -11.96 0.39
N LEU A 213 -15.90 -12.20 -0.91
CA LEU A 213 -15.29 -11.45 -1.99
C LEU A 213 -16.43 -10.97 -2.89
N GLN A 214 -16.48 -9.66 -3.10
CA GLN A 214 -17.42 -9.05 -4.04
C GLN A 214 -16.64 -8.49 -5.20
N ILE A 215 -17.14 -8.76 -6.40
CA ILE A 215 -16.58 -8.23 -7.64
C ILE A 215 -17.57 -7.19 -8.15
N MET A 216 -17.18 -5.93 -8.07
CA MET A 216 -17.98 -4.80 -8.49
C MET A 216 -17.73 -4.51 -9.98
N GLY A 217 -18.82 -4.35 -10.71
CA GLY A 217 -18.86 -3.83 -12.08
C GLY A 217 -19.18 -2.32 -12.11
N PRO A 218 -19.59 -1.79 -13.27
CA PRO A 218 -19.96 -0.37 -13.43
C PRO A 218 -21.17 0.00 -12.59
N LEU A 219 -21.18 1.21 -12.02
CA LEU A 219 -22.33 1.77 -11.30
C LEU A 219 -22.86 0.83 -10.22
N GLN A 220 -21.96 0.36 -9.36
CA GLN A 220 -22.31 -0.49 -8.23
C GLN A 220 -21.83 0.09 -6.91
N PHE A 221 -22.51 -0.34 -5.84
CA PHE A 221 -22.24 -0.01 -4.46
C PHE A 221 -22.07 -1.27 -3.62
N VAL A 222 -21.07 -1.26 -2.74
CA VAL A 222 -20.83 -2.28 -1.71
C VAL A 222 -20.46 -1.58 -0.41
N ARG A 223 -21.00 -2.07 0.70
CA ARG A 223 -20.60 -1.70 2.05
C ARG A 223 -19.84 -2.84 2.71
N VAL A 224 -18.79 -2.49 3.44
CA VAL A 224 -18.05 -3.42 4.31
C VAL A 224 -18.05 -2.85 5.73
N GLY A 225 -18.89 -3.41 6.59
CA GLY A 225 -18.91 -3.07 8.00
C GLY A 225 -17.80 -3.76 8.78
N MET A 226 -17.47 -3.20 9.93
CA MET A 226 -16.50 -3.78 10.86
C MET A 226 -16.97 -5.18 11.28
N TYR A 227 -16.07 -6.15 11.15
CA TYR A 227 -16.36 -7.56 11.43
C TYR A 227 -17.51 -8.21 10.62
N THR A 228 -17.90 -7.64 9.49
CA THR A 228 -18.96 -8.19 8.62
C THR A 228 -18.47 -8.46 7.20
N PRO A 229 -18.96 -9.53 6.54
CA PRO A 229 -18.72 -9.74 5.12
C PRO A 229 -19.16 -8.53 4.28
N PRO A 230 -18.48 -8.23 3.17
CA PRO A 230 -18.97 -7.24 2.21
C PRO A 230 -20.38 -7.57 1.72
N THR A 231 -21.26 -6.56 1.66
CA THR A 231 -22.62 -6.71 1.12
C THR A 231 -22.60 -7.11 -0.34
N VAL A 232 -23.67 -7.73 -0.83
CA VAL A 232 -23.82 -7.96 -2.28
C VAL A 232 -23.81 -6.64 -3.05
N PRO A 233 -23.17 -6.57 -4.24
CA PRO A 233 -23.19 -5.38 -5.07
C PRO A 233 -24.61 -4.96 -5.45
N VAL A 234 -24.89 -3.68 -5.25
CA VAL A 234 -26.16 -3.06 -5.58
C VAL A 234 -25.92 -2.05 -6.70
N ASN A 235 -26.81 -1.99 -7.69
CA ASN A 235 -26.70 -0.99 -8.75
C ASN A 235 -27.09 0.41 -8.24
N ILE A 236 -26.33 1.42 -8.65
CA ILE A 236 -26.56 2.82 -8.34
C ILE A 236 -26.78 3.63 -9.63
N THR A 237 -27.25 4.86 -9.47
CA THR A 237 -27.47 5.80 -10.58
C THR A 237 -26.32 6.81 -10.70
N LYS A 238 -26.24 7.50 -11.84
CA LYS A 238 -25.28 8.61 -12.01
C LYS A 238 -25.61 9.79 -11.10
N GLU A 239 -26.88 9.94 -10.73
CA GLU A 239 -27.36 10.93 -9.77
C GLU A 239 -26.74 10.71 -8.39
N ASP A 240 -26.65 9.46 -7.94
CA ASP A 240 -25.99 9.11 -6.68
C ASP A 240 -24.51 9.52 -6.69
N LEU A 241 -23.83 9.33 -7.83
CA LEU A 241 -22.43 9.76 -8.01
C LEU A 241 -22.27 11.28 -8.01
N LYS A 242 -23.27 12.05 -8.47
CA LYS A 242 -23.24 13.52 -8.39
C LYS A 242 -23.21 14.01 -6.94
N ILE A 243 -23.90 13.33 -6.03
CA ILE A 243 -23.87 13.65 -4.60
C ILE A 243 -22.45 13.45 -4.04
N LEU A 244 -21.78 12.35 -4.41
CA LEU A 244 -20.39 12.10 -4.01
C LEU A 244 -19.44 13.13 -4.61
N ALA A 245 -19.62 13.50 -5.88
CA ALA A 245 -18.84 14.56 -6.52
C ALA A 245 -19.03 15.94 -5.86
N LEU A 246 -20.23 16.23 -5.34
CA LEU A 246 -20.49 17.43 -4.54
C LEU A 246 -19.78 17.35 -3.19
N GLN A 247 -19.85 16.21 -2.49
CA GLN A 247 -19.14 15.97 -1.23
C GLN A 247 -17.60 16.06 -1.40
N MET A 248 -17.06 15.67 -2.55
CA MET A 248 -15.65 15.89 -2.88
C MET A 248 -15.26 17.37 -2.88
N LYS A 249 -16.19 18.26 -3.26
CA LYS A 249 -15.97 19.72 -3.30
C LYS A 249 -16.24 20.39 -1.96
N THR A 250 -17.33 20.04 -1.30
CA THR A 250 -17.81 20.72 -0.08
C THR A 250 -17.37 20.05 1.22
N GLY A 251 -16.92 18.81 1.16
CA GLY A 251 -16.65 17.95 2.32
C GLY A 251 -17.87 17.16 2.78
N ILE A 252 -17.65 16.27 3.75
CA ILE A 252 -18.68 15.35 4.28
C ILE A 252 -19.80 16.07 5.06
N LYS A 253 -19.70 17.40 5.25
CA LYS A 253 -20.72 18.21 5.95
C LYS A 253 -22.09 18.25 5.26
N ALA A 254 -22.16 17.92 3.97
CA ALA A 254 -23.40 17.92 3.19
C ALA A 254 -24.39 16.77 3.51
N GLY A 255 -24.24 16.08 4.65
CA GLY A 255 -25.08 14.95 5.03
C GLY A 255 -25.89 15.10 6.32
N ALA A 256 -25.77 16.20 7.08
CA ALA A 256 -26.42 16.25 8.40
C ALA A 256 -26.94 17.63 8.88
N ALA A 257 -26.51 18.76 8.29
CA ALA A 257 -26.82 20.07 8.88
C ALA A 257 -27.93 20.87 8.19
N ASP A 258 -28.20 20.64 6.90
CA ASP A 258 -29.13 21.47 6.10
C ASP A 258 -30.38 20.72 5.61
N LEU A 259 -30.74 19.63 6.27
CA LEU A 259 -31.89 18.82 5.90
C LEU A 259 -32.81 18.74 7.11
N THR A 260 -34.00 19.33 7.01
CA THR A 260 -35.03 19.19 8.04
C THR A 260 -35.29 17.70 8.31
N PRO A 261 -35.71 17.32 9.54
CA PRO A 261 -35.98 15.93 9.87
C PRO A 261 -36.92 15.24 8.87
N GLU A 262 -37.87 15.97 8.27
CA GLU A 262 -38.76 15.44 7.23
C GLU A 262 -38.06 15.19 5.86
N ALA A 263 -37.02 15.95 5.52
CA ALA A 263 -36.28 15.78 4.26
C ALA A 263 -35.27 14.62 4.29
N LEU A 264 -34.81 14.23 5.49
CA LEU A 264 -33.90 13.10 5.70
C LEU A 264 -34.58 11.74 5.48
N THR A 265 -35.88 11.66 5.72
CA THR A 265 -36.63 10.39 5.62
C THR A 265 -37.06 10.02 4.21
N GLU A 266 -37.16 10.96 3.27
CA GLU A 266 -37.77 10.68 1.95
C GLU A 266 -36.85 10.84 0.73
N ARG A 267 -35.65 11.44 0.83
CA ARG A 267 -34.93 11.86 -0.39
C ARG A 267 -33.43 11.56 -0.51
N LEU A 268 -32.78 10.94 0.48
CA LEU A 268 -31.32 10.70 0.46
C LEU A 268 -30.89 9.24 0.70
N TRP A 269 -31.77 8.28 0.45
CA TRP A 269 -31.43 6.88 0.50
C TRP A 269 -32.28 6.12 -0.51
N PRO A 270 -31.71 5.49 -1.56
CA PRO A 270 -32.45 4.41 -2.23
C PRO A 270 -32.73 3.35 -1.17
N PRO A 271 -33.98 2.88 -0.99
CA PRO A 271 -34.29 1.90 0.03
C PRO A 271 -33.59 0.59 -0.31
N LEU A 272 -32.42 0.36 0.27
CA LEU A 272 -31.77 -0.97 0.28
C LEU A 272 -32.25 -1.86 1.41
N PHE A 273 -33.26 -1.40 2.15
CA PHE A 273 -34.04 -2.27 2.99
C PHE A 273 -35.39 -2.48 2.31
N PRO A 274 -35.78 -3.71 1.90
CA PRO A 274 -37.20 -4.00 1.96
C PRO A 274 -37.66 -3.65 3.38
N LYS A 275 -38.76 -2.92 3.52
CA LYS A 275 -39.38 -2.67 4.83
C LYS A 275 -39.57 -4.02 5.53
N TYR A 276 -38.64 -4.43 6.37
CA TYR A 276 -38.90 -5.45 7.37
C TYR A 276 -39.72 -4.76 8.44
N SER A 277 -41.03 -4.71 8.16
CA SER A 277 -42.07 -4.42 9.14
C SER A 277 -41.98 -5.47 10.24
N GLY A 278 -41.23 -5.15 11.29
CA GLY A 278 -41.18 -5.94 12.51
C GLY A 278 -40.20 -5.30 13.47
N GLU A 279 -40.72 -4.60 14.47
CA GLU A 279 -39.96 -4.22 15.66
C GLU A 279 -39.30 -5.48 16.22
N ARG A 280 -37.98 -5.59 16.09
CA ARG A 280 -37.19 -6.60 16.78
C ARG A 280 -36.07 -5.93 17.53
N SER A 281 -36.02 -6.21 18.83
CA SER A 281 -35.16 -5.55 19.79
C SER A 281 -33.67 -5.87 19.55
N LEU A 282 -32.79 -4.99 20.02
CA LEU A 282 -31.32 -5.11 19.99
C LEU A 282 -30.77 -6.45 20.51
N VAL A 283 -31.53 -7.17 21.34
CA VAL A 283 -31.17 -8.50 21.86
C VAL A 283 -31.23 -9.58 20.78
N GLU A 284 -32.09 -9.42 19.76
CA GLU A 284 -32.25 -10.37 18.66
C GLU A 284 -31.11 -10.21 17.62
N TYR A 285 -30.47 -9.04 17.58
CA TYR A 285 -29.30 -8.78 16.75
C TYR A 285 -28.03 -9.47 17.30
N LEU A 286 -27.94 -9.65 18.61
CA LEU A 286 -26.85 -10.40 19.26
C LEU A 286 -27.08 -11.92 19.26
N GLY A 287 -28.28 -12.38 18.86
CA GLY A 287 -28.67 -13.79 18.85
C GLY A 287 -28.72 -14.46 17.48
N SER A 288 -28.48 -13.75 16.38
CA SER A 288 -28.56 -14.33 15.01
C SER A 288 -27.21 -14.71 14.39
N GLY A 289 -26.22 -15.00 15.24
CA GLY A 289 -25.06 -15.81 14.89
C GLY A 289 -25.41 -17.30 14.93
N PHE A 290 -26.15 -17.80 13.94
CA PHE A 290 -26.28 -19.25 13.73
C PHE A 290 -25.98 -19.61 12.28
N TYR A 291 -24.78 -20.17 12.10
CA TYR A 291 -24.44 -21.26 11.21
C TYR A 291 -25.61 -21.78 10.34
N VAL A 292 -25.54 -21.53 9.03
CA VAL A 292 -26.33 -22.27 8.03
C VAL A 292 -25.52 -23.52 7.68
N PRO A 293 -25.87 -24.73 8.18
CA PRO A 293 -25.22 -25.94 7.69
C PRO A 293 -25.42 -26.05 6.17
N PRO A 294 -24.46 -26.63 5.43
CA PRO A 294 -24.67 -26.93 4.03
C PRO A 294 -25.94 -27.78 3.89
N ARG A 295 -26.83 -27.41 2.95
CA ARG A 295 -27.97 -28.26 2.62
C ARG A 295 -27.40 -29.61 2.19
N VAL A 296 -27.55 -30.63 3.03
CA VAL A 296 -27.41 -32.02 2.61
C VAL A 296 -28.40 -32.16 1.46
N ALA A 297 -27.92 -32.53 0.27
CA ALA A 297 -28.81 -32.83 -0.84
C ALA A 297 -29.89 -33.80 -0.33
N PRO A 298 -31.18 -33.60 -0.68
CA PRO A 298 -32.20 -34.55 -0.30
C PRO A 298 -31.71 -35.95 -0.71
N PRO A 299 -31.87 -36.98 0.14
CA PRO A 299 -31.50 -38.33 -0.26
C PRO A 299 -32.16 -38.59 -1.60
N ILE A 300 -31.39 -39.13 -2.53
CA ILE A 300 -31.93 -39.63 -3.79
C ILE A 300 -33.02 -40.63 -3.37
N ILE A 301 -34.27 -40.22 -3.49
CA ILE A 301 -35.38 -41.16 -3.44
C ILE A 301 -35.15 -42.00 -4.69
N GLN A 302 -34.59 -43.19 -4.51
CA GLN A 302 -34.61 -44.18 -5.56
C GLN A 302 -36.09 -44.33 -5.93
N GLN A 303 -36.43 -43.91 -7.15
CA GLN A 303 -37.71 -44.32 -7.71
C GLN A 303 -37.78 -45.84 -7.53
N PRO A 304 -38.85 -46.38 -6.91
CA PRO A 304 -39.00 -47.82 -6.84
C PRO A 304 -38.87 -48.36 -8.26
N ALA A 305 -38.03 -49.40 -8.42
CA ALA A 305 -37.82 -50.04 -9.70
C ALA A 305 -39.19 -50.32 -10.36
N PRO A 306 -39.35 -50.09 -11.67
CA PRO A 306 -40.58 -50.45 -12.35
C PRO A 306 -40.86 -51.92 -12.07
N ALA A 307 -42.10 -52.22 -11.67
CA ALA A 307 -42.52 -53.58 -11.36
C ALA A 307 -42.13 -54.52 -12.52
N PRO A 308 -41.64 -55.75 -12.22
CA PRO A 308 -41.28 -56.69 -13.26
C PRO A 308 -42.49 -56.91 -14.18
N TYR A 309 -42.24 -56.77 -15.48
CA TYR A 309 -43.21 -57.03 -16.53
C TYR A 309 -43.67 -58.49 -16.43
N HIS A 310 -44.88 -58.73 -15.93
CA HIS A 310 -45.54 -60.02 -16.05
C HIS A 310 -46.15 -60.13 -17.45
N PRO A 311 -45.71 -61.07 -18.31
CA PRO A 311 -46.35 -61.32 -19.58
C PRO A 311 -47.62 -62.15 -19.31
N GLY A 312 -48.72 -61.48 -18.98
CA GLY A 312 -49.98 -62.19 -18.71
C GLY A 312 -51.01 -61.34 -18.00
N GLY A 313 -51.67 -60.44 -18.74
CA GLY A 313 -52.81 -59.69 -18.23
C GLY A 313 -53.56 -59.04 -19.38
N ARG A 314 -54.77 -59.53 -19.65
CA ARG A 314 -55.61 -59.19 -20.81
C ARG A 314 -55.85 -57.68 -20.95
N SER A 315 -55.80 -57.20 -22.19
CA SER A 315 -56.16 -55.82 -22.59
C SER A 315 -57.59 -55.46 -22.14
N PRO A 316 -57.81 -54.30 -21.50
CA PRO A 316 -59.16 -53.78 -21.31
C PRO A 316 -59.72 -53.30 -22.65
N ILE A 317 -60.82 -53.90 -23.07
CA ILE A 317 -61.66 -53.44 -24.18
C ILE A 317 -62.36 -52.16 -23.71
N TYR A 318 -62.09 -51.02 -24.37
CA TYR A 318 -62.92 -49.83 -24.21
C TYR A 318 -64.17 -49.98 -25.10
N PRO A 319 -65.40 -49.88 -24.56
CA PRO A 319 -66.60 -49.77 -25.37
C PRO A 319 -66.67 -48.37 -25.98
N SER A 320 -66.91 -48.36 -27.29
CA SER A 320 -67.21 -47.17 -28.09
C SER A 320 -68.65 -46.69 -27.89
N GLY A 321 -68.83 -45.38 -27.67
CA GLY A 321 -70.08 -44.65 -27.90
C GLY A 321 -70.85 -44.25 -26.64
N PRO A 322 -71.87 -43.38 -26.76
CA PRO A 322 -72.52 -42.87 -27.98
C PRO A 322 -71.93 -41.58 -28.58
#